data_AF-A0A1Y3AU54-F1
#
_entry.id   AF-A0A1Y3AU54-F1
#
_cell.length_a   1.000
_cell.length_b   1.000
_cell.length_c   1.000
_cell.angle_alpha   90.00
_cell.angle_beta   90.00
_cell.angle_gamma   90.00
#
_symmetry.space_group_name_H-M   'P 1'
#
loop_
_entity.id
_entity.type
_entity.pdbx_description
1 polymer ?
#
loop_
_entity_poly.entity_id
_entity_poly.type
_entity_poly.pdbx_seq_one_letter_code
_entity_poly.pdbx_strand_id
1 'polypeptide(L)'
;MGVVITASLYIATKTKENHIPLSELISSVHFHLKVDNNIQINYKSYQLLPKDFDYWKLRDSVTYFELLMLRILRFDLIIDLPHKYLIFYLKTLSNWANDSENIERIFTFSWSMLNDYYCYHTQALQWPAHHTALATIELAMEILAPKMKKILQPTSCNNDDNIKSKNNLWYMNFDQKLKRDMIDQIINQMLEVNSK
;
A
#
# COMPACT_ATOMS: atom_id res chain seq x y z
N MET A 1 2.77 -18.95 -12.93
CA MET A 1 2.53 -17.61 -12.34
C MET A 1 1.09 -17.13 -12.58
N GLY A 2 0.60 -17.13 -13.83
CA GLY A 2 -0.75 -16.64 -14.17
C GLY A 2 -1.90 -17.21 -13.34
N VAL A 3 -1.94 -18.52 -13.10
CA VAL A 3 -3.01 -19.17 -12.30
C VAL A 3 -3.13 -18.59 -10.89
N VAL A 4 -1.99 -18.29 -10.25
CA VAL A 4 -1.94 -17.73 -8.89
C VAL A 4 -2.41 -16.27 -8.88
N ILE A 5 -2.03 -15.50 -9.90
CA ILE A 5 -2.49 -14.11 -10.09
C ILE A 5 -4.01 -14.09 -10.28
N THR A 6 -4.54 -14.93 -11.17
CA THR A 6 -5.99 -15.01 -11.39
C THR A 6 -6.74 -15.46 -10.14
N ALA A 7 -6.24 -16.47 -9.42
CA ALA A 7 -6.88 -16.95 -8.19
C ALA A 7 -6.89 -15.89 -7.08
N SER A 8 -5.77 -15.20 -6.86
CA SER A 8 -5.68 -14.12 -5.86
C SER A 8 -6.58 -12.92 -6.20
N LEU A 9 -6.60 -12.51 -7.47
CA LEU A 9 -7.50 -11.44 -7.94
C LEU A 9 -8.98 -11.85 -7.83
N TYR A 10 -9.30 -13.12 -8.09
CA TYR A 10 -10.65 -13.65 -7.95
C TYR A 10 -11.13 -13.68 -6.49
N ILE A 11 -10.25 -14.02 -5.55
CA ILE A 11 -10.55 -13.91 -4.12
C ILE A 11 -10.75 -12.44 -3.74
N ALA A 12 -9.87 -11.54 -4.17
CA ALA A 12 -9.96 -10.12 -3.83
C ALA A 12 -11.25 -9.45 -4.34
N THR A 13 -11.68 -9.78 -5.57
CA THR A 13 -12.94 -9.30 -6.15
C THR A 13 -14.16 -9.76 -5.35
N LYS A 14 -14.15 -11.01 -4.87
CA LYS A 14 -15.20 -11.51 -3.95
C LYS A 14 -15.19 -10.80 -2.60
N THR A 15 -14.02 -10.56 -2.02
CA THR A 15 -13.88 -9.90 -0.71
C THR A 15 -14.28 -8.43 -0.76
N LYS A 16 -14.04 -7.73 -1.88
CA LYS A 16 -14.36 -6.30 -2.06
C LYS A 16 -15.77 -6.05 -2.63
N GLU A 17 -16.62 -7.07 -2.69
CA GLU A 17 -17.99 -7.02 -3.25
C GLU A 17 -18.06 -6.56 -4.72
N ASN A 18 -16.93 -6.61 -5.44
CA ASN A 18 -16.81 -6.23 -6.85
C ASN A 18 -16.69 -7.50 -7.69
N HIS A 19 -17.80 -8.21 -7.89
CA HIS A 19 -17.79 -9.51 -8.55
C HIS A 19 -17.52 -9.38 -10.07
N ILE A 20 -16.41 -9.97 -10.50
CA ILE A 20 -16.04 -10.12 -11.92
C ILE A 20 -16.14 -11.61 -12.28
N PRO A 21 -16.72 -11.98 -13.43
CA PRO A 21 -16.80 -13.39 -13.81
C PRO A 21 -15.41 -13.97 -14.05
N LEU A 22 -15.21 -15.21 -13.58
CA LEU A 22 -13.92 -15.89 -13.65
C LEU A 22 -13.38 -16.01 -15.09
N SER A 23 -14.27 -16.15 -16.08
CA SER A 23 -13.90 -16.21 -17.49
C SER A 23 -13.22 -14.93 -17.99
N GLU A 24 -13.66 -13.77 -17.53
CA GLU A 24 -13.08 -12.48 -17.92
C GLU A 24 -11.72 -12.27 -17.25
N LEU A 25 -11.59 -12.63 -15.97
CA LEU A 25 -10.30 -12.58 -15.26
C LEU A 25 -9.26 -13.50 -15.89
N ILE A 26 -9.63 -14.73 -16.22
CA ILE A 26 -8.75 -15.68 -16.92
C ILE A 26 -8.32 -15.11 -18.27
N SER A 27 -9.26 -14.55 -19.04
CA SER A 27 -8.97 -13.98 -20.37
C SER A 27 -8.05 -12.77 -20.27
N SER A 28 -8.27 -11.89 -19.29
CA SER A 28 -7.45 -10.69 -19.04
C SER A 28 -6.02 -11.06 -18.62
N VAL A 29 -5.84 -11.98 -17.67
CA VAL A 29 -4.51 -12.41 -17.22
C VAL A 29 -3.76 -13.16 -18.32
N HIS A 30 -4.46 -14.00 -19.09
CA HIS A 30 -3.88 -14.70 -20.23
C HIS A 30 -3.42 -13.73 -21.33
N PHE A 31 -4.20 -12.68 -21.59
CA PHE A 31 -3.79 -11.61 -22.49
C PHE A 31 -2.52 -10.93 -21.99
N HIS A 32 -2.50 -10.48 -20.73
CA HIS A 32 -1.33 -9.81 -20.16
C HIS A 32 -0.05 -10.66 -20.16
N LEU A 33 -0.17 -11.98 -20.01
CA LEU A 33 0.99 -12.89 -20.05
C LEU A 33 1.45 -13.24 -21.47
N LYS A 34 0.58 -13.12 -22.47
CA LYS A 34 0.92 -13.39 -23.88
C LYS A 34 1.43 -12.17 -24.63
N VAL A 35 1.26 -10.97 -24.07
CA VAL A 35 1.82 -9.74 -24.62
C VAL A 35 3.33 -9.74 -24.36
N ASP A 36 4.07 -10.49 -25.18
CA ASP A 36 5.52 -10.35 -25.30
C ASP A 36 5.83 -9.30 -26.39
N ASN A 37 6.22 -8.11 -25.91
CA ASN A 37 7.16 -7.12 -26.46
C ASN A 37 7.04 -6.54 -27.89
N ASN A 38 6.14 -6.93 -28.81
CA ASN A 38 6.21 -6.37 -30.18
C ASN A 38 4.91 -6.21 -30.99
N ILE A 39 3.71 -6.17 -30.39
CA ILE A 39 2.47 -6.10 -31.19
C ILE A 39 1.49 -5.08 -30.61
N GLN A 40 0.99 -4.21 -31.50
CA GLN A 40 -0.09 -3.26 -31.25
C GLN A 40 -1.24 -3.93 -30.48
N ILE A 41 -1.66 -3.30 -29.38
CA ILE A 41 -2.75 -3.74 -28.51
C ILE A 41 -4.05 -3.75 -29.33
N ASN A 42 -4.40 -4.91 -29.90
CA ASN A 42 -5.67 -5.09 -30.56
C ASN A 42 -6.72 -5.46 -29.50
N TYR A 43 -7.55 -4.51 -29.11
CA TYR A 43 -8.56 -4.70 -28.07
C TYR A 43 -9.70 -5.66 -28.43
N LYS A 44 -9.80 -6.09 -29.69
CA LYS A 44 -10.72 -7.16 -30.11
C LYS A 44 -10.21 -8.57 -29.83
N SER A 45 -8.93 -8.74 -29.43
CA SER A 45 -8.36 -10.04 -29.09
C SER A 45 -8.54 -10.43 -27.60
N TYR A 46 -9.17 -9.57 -26.80
CA TYR A 46 -9.42 -9.77 -25.36
C TYR A 46 -10.26 -11.01 -25.04
N GLN A 47 -10.92 -11.60 -26.04
CA GLN A 47 -11.82 -12.74 -25.89
C GLN A 47 -11.26 -13.96 -26.63
N LEU A 48 -10.10 -14.48 -26.24
CA LEU A 48 -9.46 -15.57 -26.99
C LEU A 48 -8.87 -16.66 -26.09
N LEU A 49 -9.67 -17.17 -25.16
CA LEU A 49 -9.68 -18.60 -24.95
C LEU A 49 -10.93 -19.14 -25.66
N PRO A 50 -10.80 -19.81 -26.83
CA PRO A 50 -11.85 -20.74 -27.22
C PRO A 50 -12.12 -21.65 -26.01
N LYS A 51 -13.39 -21.97 -25.74
CA LYS A 51 -13.81 -22.82 -24.61
C LYS A 51 -13.43 -24.29 -24.86
N ASP A 52 -12.21 -24.49 -25.32
CA ASP A 52 -11.56 -25.76 -25.59
C ASP A 52 -11.08 -26.37 -24.27
N PHE A 53 -10.58 -27.59 -24.35
CA PHE A 53 -10.08 -28.37 -23.21
C PHE A 53 -9.10 -27.60 -22.31
N ASP A 54 -8.24 -26.76 -22.90
CA ASP A 54 -7.25 -25.98 -22.16
C ASP A 54 -7.86 -24.91 -21.25
N TYR A 55 -8.97 -24.29 -21.66
CA TYR A 55 -9.70 -23.33 -20.83
C TYR A 55 -10.29 -24.01 -19.59
N TRP A 56 -10.91 -25.18 -19.79
CA TRP A 56 -11.51 -25.93 -18.69
C TRP A 56 -10.46 -26.39 -17.68
N LYS A 57 -9.33 -26.91 -18.16
CA LYS A 57 -8.19 -27.28 -17.31
C LYS A 57 -7.64 -26.08 -16.53
N LEU A 58 -7.53 -24.91 -17.16
CA LEU A 58 -7.07 -23.68 -16.52
C LEU A 58 -8.06 -23.21 -15.45
N ARG A 59 -9.36 -23.22 -15.77
CA ARG A 59 -10.43 -22.87 -14.83
C ARG A 59 -10.42 -23.78 -13.60
N ASP A 60 -10.32 -25.09 -13.79
CA ASP A 60 -10.26 -26.07 -12.69
C ASP A 60 -9.02 -25.85 -11.82
N SER A 61 -7.89 -25.53 -12.45
CA SER A 61 -6.67 -25.16 -11.74
C SER A 61 -6.86 -23.89 -10.89
N VAL A 62 -7.50 -22.85 -11.44
CA VAL A 62 -7.78 -21.61 -10.68
C VAL A 62 -8.70 -21.89 -9.49
N THR A 63 -9.75 -22.69 -9.66
CA THR A 63 -10.65 -23.08 -8.54
C THR A 63 -9.91 -23.88 -7.47
N TYR A 64 -8.99 -24.77 -7.85
CA TYR A 64 -8.16 -25.48 -6.88
C TYR A 64 -7.22 -24.53 -6.11
N PHE A 65 -6.56 -23.62 -6.82
CA PHE A 65 -5.67 -22.63 -6.19
C PHE A 65 -6.42 -21.62 -5.33
N GLU A 66 -7.65 -21.27 -5.68
CA GLU A 66 -8.53 -20.44 -4.85
C GLU A 66 -8.73 -21.10 -3.48
N LEU A 67 -9.16 -22.36 -3.45
CA LEU A 67 -9.37 -23.10 -2.20
C LEU A 67 -8.07 -23.24 -1.40
N LEU A 68 -6.96 -23.50 -2.10
CA LEU A 68 -5.64 -23.61 -1.49
C LEU A 68 -5.23 -22.28 -0.83
N MET A 69 -5.40 -21.16 -1.51
CA MET A 69 -5.08 -19.82 -1.00
C MET A 69 -5.95 -19.47 0.22
N LEU A 70 -7.25 -19.74 0.16
CA LEU A 70 -8.14 -19.53 1.30
C LEU A 70 -7.71 -20.35 2.53
N ARG A 71 -7.23 -21.58 2.32
CA ARG A 71 -6.72 -22.42 3.40
C ARG A 71 -5.40 -21.90 3.97
N ILE A 72 -4.49 -21.43 3.12
CA ILE A 72 -3.21 -20.81 3.54
C ILE A 72 -3.47 -19.54 4.36
N LEU A 73 -4.41 -18.72 3.92
CA LEU A 73 -4.85 -17.50 4.62
C LEU A 73 -5.76 -17.80 5.82
N ARG A 74 -6.09 -19.07 6.09
CA ARG A 74 -6.97 -19.50 7.19
C ARG A 74 -8.33 -18.81 7.18
N PHE A 75 -8.82 -18.46 6.00
CA PHE A 75 -10.04 -17.68 5.78
C PHE A 75 -10.04 -16.27 6.41
N ASP A 76 -8.88 -15.75 6.80
CA ASP A 76 -8.74 -14.36 7.24
C ASP A 76 -8.52 -13.45 6.03
N LEU A 77 -9.64 -12.92 5.52
CA LEU A 77 -9.68 -12.04 4.35
C LEU A 77 -9.82 -10.57 4.74
N ILE A 78 -9.84 -10.27 6.04
CA ILE A 78 -10.02 -8.91 6.55
C ILE A 78 -8.65 -8.25 6.60
N ILE A 79 -8.35 -7.46 5.57
CA ILE A 79 -7.07 -6.75 5.48
C ILE A 79 -7.27 -5.32 5.98
N ASP A 80 -6.55 -4.96 7.05
CA ASP A 80 -6.43 -3.57 7.46
C ASP A 80 -5.34 -2.88 6.63
N LEU A 81 -5.71 -1.80 5.95
CA LEU A 81 -4.89 -1.17 4.92
C LEU A 81 -4.49 0.25 5.37
N PRO A 82 -3.20 0.62 5.30
CA PRO A 82 -2.71 1.90 5.82
C PRO A 82 -3.29 3.12 5.11
N HIS A 83 -3.78 2.99 3.88
CA HIS A 83 -4.43 4.08 3.16
C HIS A 83 -5.57 4.72 3.95
N LYS A 84 -6.32 3.92 4.72
CA LYS A 84 -7.39 4.44 5.59
C LYS A 84 -6.84 5.39 6.64
N TYR A 85 -5.73 5.03 7.29
CA TYR A 85 -5.10 5.84 8.33
C TYR A 85 -4.33 7.02 7.76
N LEU A 86 -3.71 6.84 6.59
CA LEU A 86 -3.02 7.91 5.87
C LEU A 86 -3.97 9.09 5.60
N ILE A 87 -5.15 8.81 5.04
CA ILE A 87 -6.16 9.85 4.76
C ILE A 87 -6.62 10.53 6.07
N PHE A 88 -6.88 9.75 7.12
CA PHE A 88 -7.32 10.28 8.40
C PHE A 88 -6.27 11.22 9.05
N TYR A 89 -5.00 10.83 9.02
CA TYR A 89 -3.91 11.63 9.56
C TYR A 89 -3.67 12.89 8.72
N LEU A 90 -3.68 12.79 7.39
CA LEU A 90 -3.50 13.94 6.52
C LEU A 90 -4.66 14.93 6.61
N LYS A 91 -5.90 14.46 6.79
CA LYS A 91 -7.05 15.34 7.06
C LYS A 91 -6.90 16.08 8.39
N THR A 92 -6.43 15.40 9.42
CA THR A 92 -6.15 16.03 10.72
C THR A 92 -5.02 17.05 10.61
N LEU A 93 -3.96 16.71 9.88
CA LEU A 93 -2.82 17.59 9.61
C LEU A 93 -3.24 18.83 8.82
N SER A 94 -4.15 18.67 7.86
CA SER A 94 -4.71 19.78 7.08
C SER A 94 -5.48 20.78 7.92
N ASN A 95 -6.10 20.34 9.02
CA ASN A 95 -6.76 21.26 9.94
C ASN A 95 -5.76 22.03 10.81
N TRP A 96 -4.53 21.53 10.96
CA TRP A 96 -3.49 22.15 11.78
C TRP A 96 -2.60 23.10 10.98
N ALA A 97 -2.39 22.82 9.69
CA ALA A 97 -1.58 23.63 8.79
C ALA A 97 -2.48 24.45 7.85
N ASN A 98 -2.40 25.78 7.91
CA ASN A 98 -3.16 26.70 7.04
C ASN A 98 -2.56 26.81 5.61
N ASP A 99 -1.77 25.83 5.17
CA ASP A 99 -1.03 25.85 3.91
C ASP A 99 -1.46 24.69 3.00
N SER A 100 -2.52 24.93 2.24
CA SER A 100 -3.18 23.91 1.41
C SER A 100 -2.27 23.32 0.33
N GLU A 101 -1.36 24.12 -0.24
CA GLU A 101 -0.51 23.67 -1.35
C GLU A 101 0.53 22.65 -0.87
N ASN A 102 1.15 22.91 0.29
CA ASN A 102 2.11 21.97 0.85
C ASN A 102 1.46 20.66 1.31
N ILE A 103 0.23 20.72 1.82
CA ILE A 103 -0.52 19.51 2.24
C ILE A 103 -0.86 18.63 1.04
N GLU A 104 -1.31 19.21 -0.08
CA GLU A 104 -1.66 18.44 -1.29
C GLU A 104 -0.43 17.71 -1.86
N ARG A 105 0.72 18.39 -1.87
CA ARG A 105 1.99 17.79 -2.28
C ARG A 105 2.40 16.65 -1.34
N ILE A 106 2.24 16.83 -0.03
CA ILE A 106 2.51 15.77 0.98
C ILE A 106 1.56 14.58 0.78
N PHE A 107 0.29 14.83 0.48
CA PHE A 107 -0.69 13.79 0.21
C PHE A 107 -0.28 12.95 -0.99
N THR A 108 0.01 13.60 -2.12
CA THR A 108 0.37 12.92 -3.37
C THR A 108 1.63 12.09 -3.19
N PHE A 109 2.65 12.65 -2.54
CA PHE A 109 3.92 11.97 -2.28
C PHE A 109 3.77 10.83 -1.27
N SER A 110 3.05 11.03 -0.17
CA SER A 110 2.81 9.96 0.83
C SER A 110 2.01 8.81 0.22
N TRP A 111 1.05 9.12 -0.66
CA TRP A 111 0.24 8.12 -1.34
C TRP A 111 1.06 7.27 -2.31
N SER A 112 1.89 7.90 -3.15
CA SER A 112 2.77 7.18 -4.07
C SER A 112 3.79 6.32 -3.30
N MET A 113 4.44 6.90 -2.29
CA MET A 113 5.42 6.20 -1.45
C MET A 113 4.81 4.97 -0.77
N LEU A 114 3.60 5.10 -0.24
CA LEU A 114 2.90 4.00 0.40
C LEU A 114 2.55 2.89 -0.61
N ASN A 115 2.10 3.23 -1.81
CA ASN A 115 1.82 2.25 -2.86
C ASN A 115 3.08 1.46 -3.25
N ASP A 116 4.21 2.16 -3.44
CA ASP A 116 5.47 1.52 -3.83
C ASP A 116 5.95 0.55 -2.73
N TYR A 117 5.85 0.96 -1.47
CA TYR A 117 6.20 0.11 -0.34
C TYR A 117 5.41 -1.21 -0.32
N TYR A 118 4.09 -1.19 -0.57
CA TYR A 118 3.27 -2.41 -0.59
C TYR A 118 3.48 -3.27 -1.84
N CYS A 119 3.76 -2.66 -2.99
CA CYS A 119 3.97 -3.38 -4.24
C CYS A 119 5.29 -4.15 -4.25
N TYR A 120 6.37 -3.55 -3.73
CA TYR A 120 7.72 -4.09 -3.87
C TYR A 120 8.24 -4.81 -2.62
N HIS A 121 7.63 -4.61 -1.46
CA HIS A 121 8.20 -5.09 -0.20
C HIS A 121 7.30 -6.05 0.57
N THR A 122 7.77 -7.29 0.75
CA THR A 122 7.07 -8.32 1.54
C THR A 122 7.08 -8.03 3.04
N GLN A 123 8.01 -7.20 3.54
CA GLN A 123 8.07 -6.83 4.96
C GLN A 123 7.04 -5.75 5.34
N ALA A 124 6.33 -5.17 4.36
CA ALA A 124 5.24 -4.23 4.62
C ALA A 124 4.11 -4.82 5.49
N LEU A 125 4.00 -6.15 5.53
CA LEU A 125 3.02 -6.88 6.33
C LEU A 125 3.46 -7.10 7.79
N GLN A 126 4.72 -6.79 8.15
CA GLN A 126 5.23 -6.99 9.52
C GLN A 126 4.72 -5.92 10.48
N TRP A 127 4.49 -4.73 9.96
CA TRP A 127 4.10 -3.55 10.75
C TRP A 127 2.58 -3.34 10.71
N PRO A 128 1.97 -2.89 11.81
CA PRO A 128 0.57 -2.54 11.81
C PRO A 128 0.32 -1.33 10.89
N ALA A 129 -0.80 -1.37 10.15
CA ALA A 129 -1.16 -0.37 9.14
C ALA A 129 -1.10 1.09 9.65
N HIS A 130 -1.44 1.32 10.92
CA HIS A 130 -1.34 2.64 11.55
C HIS A 130 0.08 3.19 11.59
N HIS A 131 1.07 2.35 11.92
CA HIS A 131 2.47 2.78 12.07
C HIS A 131 3.08 3.05 10.69
N THR A 132 2.77 2.19 9.71
CA THR A 132 3.22 2.35 8.31
C THR A 132 2.71 3.65 7.70
N ALA A 133 1.43 3.97 7.90
CA ALA A 133 0.83 5.22 7.41
C ALA A 133 1.46 6.47 8.04
N LEU A 134 1.95 6.37 9.27
CA LEU A 134 2.54 7.49 9.97
C LEU A 134 4.01 7.71 9.57
N ALA A 135 4.74 6.61 9.38
CA ALA A 135 6.10 6.62 8.87
C ALA A 135 6.18 7.25 7.47
N THR A 136 5.23 6.94 6.57
CA THR A 136 5.19 7.57 5.24
C THR A 136 4.95 9.07 5.31
N ILE A 137 4.08 9.54 6.21
CA ILE A 137 3.83 10.97 6.40
C ILE A 137 5.04 11.67 6.99
N GLU A 138 5.74 11.06 7.95
CA GLU A 138 6.97 11.63 8.50
C GLU A 138 8.03 11.80 7.40
N LEU A 139 8.24 10.75 6.60
CA LEU A 139 9.17 10.76 5.46
C LEU A 139 8.78 11.85 4.45
N ALA A 140 7.50 11.94 4.09
CA ALA A 140 6.99 12.96 3.18
C ALA A 140 7.22 14.38 3.69
N MET A 141 6.98 14.62 4.99
CA MET A 141 7.23 15.92 5.60
C MET A 141 8.71 16.28 5.65
N GLU A 142 9.59 15.30 5.84
CA GLU A 142 11.03 15.52 5.86
C GLU A 142 11.57 15.97 4.48
N ILE A 143 11.10 15.35 3.41
CA ILE A 143 11.54 15.64 2.04
C ILE A 143 10.95 16.95 1.52
N LEU A 144 9.65 17.17 1.73
CA LEU A 144 8.91 18.22 1.03
C LEU A 144 8.76 19.51 1.85
N ALA A 145 8.53 19.39 3.16
CA ALA A 145 8.17 20.53 4.00
C ALA A 145 8.91 20.52 5.35
N PRO A 146 10.26 20.63 5.36
CA PRO A 146 11.03 20.66 6.60
C PRO A 146 10.67 21.85 7.51
N LYS A 147 10.09 22.92 6.94
CA LYS A 147 9.55 24.07 7.68
C LYS A 147 8.30 23.70 8.50
N MET A 148 7.44 22.85 7.96
CA MET A 148 6.21 22.41 8.65
C MET A 148 6.54 21.43 9.79
N LYS A 149 7.54 20.55 9.59
CA LYS A 149 8.09 19.68 10.66
C LYS A 149 8.57 20.51 11.85
N LYS A 150 9.21 21.66 11.62
CA LYS A 150 9.65 22.60 12.67
C LYS A 150 8.50 23.34 13.39
N ILE A 151 7.36 23.53 12.73
CA ILE A 151 6.17 24.16 13.33
C ILE A 151 5.44 23.15 14.22
N LEU A 152 5.33 21.90 13.77
CA LEU A 152 4.66 20.81 14.49
C LEU A 152 5.51 20.25 15.64
N GLN A 153 6.84 20.33 15.53
CA GLN A 153 7.78 20.06 16.60
C GLN A 153 8.60 21.32 16.88
N PRO A 154 8.15 22.20 17.79
CA PRO A 154 8.98 23.31 18.25
C PRO A 154 10.13 22.72 19.05
N THR A 155 11.27 22.50 18.40
CA THR A 155 12.54 22.29 19.11
C THR A 155 12.81 23.59 19.85
N SER A 156 12.55 23.61 21.17
CA SER A 156 12.95 24.72 22.02
C SER A 156 14.47 24.81 21.94
N CYS A 157 14.95 25.89 21.32
CA CYS A 157 16.26 26.42 21.62
C CYS A 157 16.23 26.83 23.09
N ASN A 158 16.74 25.98 24.00
CA ASN A 158 17.40 26.33 25.27
C ASN A 158 17.82 25.07 26.03
N ASN A 159 18.99 25.15 26.66
CA ASN A 159 19.88 24.03 26.98
C ASN A 159 19.53 23.14 28.19
N ASP A 160 18.35 23.21 28.83
CA ASP A 160 18.22 22.61 30.19
C ASP A 160 17.05 21.63 30.46
N ASP A 161 16.33 21.10 29.47
CA ASP A 161 15.25 20.11 29.69
C ASP A 161 15.41 18.80 28.89
N ASN A 162 16.49 18.07 29.17
CA ASN A 162 16.91 16.86 28.44
C ASN A 162 16.00 15.61 28.59
N ILE A 163 14.88 15.67 29.33
CA ILE A 163 14.01 14.49 29.56
C ILE A 163 12.58 14.68 29.00
N LYS A 164 12.07 15.91 28.88
CA LYS A 164 10.73 16.19 28.32
C LYS A 164 10.74 16.54 26.82
N SER A 165 11.89 16.99 26.30
CA SER A 165 12.03 17.46 24.91
C SER A 165 11.97 16.34 23.85
N LYS A 166 12.35 15.09 24.20
CA LYS A 166 12.25 13.93 23.29
C LYS A 166 10.83 13.37 23.12
N ASN A 167 9.88 13.78 23.96
CA ASN A 167 8.53 13.18 24.03
C ASN A 167 7.46 13.95 23.25
N ASN A 168 7.77 15.11 22.66
CA ASN A 168 6.80 15.87 21.87
C ASN A 168 6.94 15.58 20.37
N LEU A 169 6.85 14.30 20.04
CA LEU A 169 6.70 13.88 18.65
C LEU A 169 5.27 14.19 18.24
N TRP A 170 5.07 14.96 17.16
CA TRP A 170 3.74 15.37 16.65
C TRP A 170 2.75 14.21 16.51
N TYR A 171 3.28 13.00 16.34
CA TYR A 171 2.52 11.78 16.18
C TYR A 171 2.10 11.05 17.47
N MET A 172 2.61 11.45 18.64
CA MET A 172 2.13 10.90 19.93
C MET A 172 0.66 11.22 20.19
N ASN A 173 0.13 12.26 19.54
CA ASN A 173 -1.30 12.58 19.54
C ASN A 173 -2.16 11.50 18.86
N PHE A 174 -1.56 10.71 17.96
CA PHE A 174 -2.26 9.66 17.21
C PHE A 174 -2.01 8.27 17.81
N ASP A 175 -0.77 7.97 18.20
CA ASP A 175 -0.43 6.69 18.83
C ASP A 175 0.60 6.86 19.95
N GLN A 176 0.14 6.66 21.18
CA GLN A 176 0.94 6.78 22.39
C GLN A 176 1.96 5.64 22.57
N LYS A 177 1.83 4.53 21.82
CA LYS A 177 2.72 3.36 21.91
C LYS A 177 3.87 3.41 20.91
N LEU A 178 3.88 4.38 20.01
CA LEU A 178 4.81 4.42 18.90
C LEU A 178 6.19 4.93 19.33
N LYS A 179 7.20 4.06 19.26
CA LYS A 179 8.59 4.45 19.47
C LYS A 179 9.19 4.98 18.17
N ARG A 180 10.02 6.01 18.29
CA ARG A 180 10.76 6.60 17.17
C ARG A 180 11.59 5.59 16.40
N ASP A 181 12.27 4.69 17.11
CA ASP A 181 13.12 3.64 16.52
C ASP A 181 12.35 2.74 15.53
N MET A 182 11.06 2.49 15.79
CA MET A 182 10.23 1.68 14.88
C MET A 182 9.89 2.44 13.60
N ILE A 183 9.62 3.75 13.70
CA ILE A 183 9.36 4.58 12.53
C ILE A 183 10.62 4.69 11.68
N ASP A 184 11.77 4.92 12.30
CA ASP A 184 13.06 5.02 11.59
C ASP A 184 13.37 3.71 10.85
N GLN A 185 13.06 2.54 11.43
CA GLN A 185 13.19 1.26 10.76
C GLN A 185 12.27 1.15 9.54
N ILE A 186 11.00 1.54 9.67
CA ILE A 186 10.03 1.53 8.56
C ILE A 186 10.47 2.49 7.44
N ILE A 187 10.93 3.69 7.80
CA ILE A 187 11.44 4.69 6.86
C ILE A 187 12.64 4.15 6.10
N ASN A 188 13.60 3.51 6.78
CA ASN A 188 14.76 2.91 6.12
C ASN A 188 14.33 1.82 5.13
N GLN A 189 13.38 0.96 5.49
CA GLN A 189 12.83 -0.03 4.57
C GLN A 189 12.17 0.62 3.34
N MET A 190 11.40 1.69 3.54
CA MET A 190 10.76 2.43 2.45
C MET A 190 11.80 3.10 1.53
N LEU A 191 12.87 3.65 2.09
CA LEU A 191 13.96 4.25 1.31
C LEU A 191 14.75 3.21 0.51
N GLU A 192 15.01 2.03 1.09
CA GLU A 192 15.66 0.93 0.38
C GLU A 192 14.89 0.51 -0.88
N VAL A 193 13.55 0.48 -0.80
CA VAL A 193 12.68 0.16 -1.95
C VAL A 193 12.85 1.20 -3.07
N ASN A 194 12.89 2.48 -2.73
CA ASN A 194 12.98 3.56 -3.70
C ASN A 194 14.40 3.81 -4.24
N SER A 195 15.41 3.20 -3.64
CA SER A 195 16.81 3.30 -4.08
C SER A 195 17.19 2.32 -5.19
N LYS A 196 16.31 1.34 -5.49
CA LYS A 196 16.51 0.30 -6.51
C LYS A 196 15.81 0.67 -7.81
#